data_AF-A0A2E4QZK7-F1
#
_entry.id   AF-A0A2E4QZK7-F1
#
_cell.length_a   1.000
_cell.length_b   1.000
_cell.length_c   1.000
_cell.angle_alpha   90.00
_cell.angle_beta   90.00
_cell.angle_gamma   90.00
#
_symmetry.space_group_name_H-M   'P 1'
#
loop_
_entity.id
_entity.type
_entity.pdbx_description
1 polymer ?
#
loop_
_entity_poly.entity_id
_entity_poly.type
_entity_poly.pdbx_seq_one_letter_code
_entity_poly.pdbx_strand_id
1 'polypeptide(L)'
;MESPLRNHIPKNCRLIETLRIDPQRGAVDIKRHLDRMCLSAQKLGFVFQRGFITEKLQTIKTTKVLRCRLTIDQAGAVEITQAPLAPTQPEWQVAISAKRLTSYDPWLRHKTTQRQIYDDARAALPPHIDEMIFFNEKNHLCEGTITNVFLQLKTGEWVTPPISSGCLPGVLRARKLAKGQVRAKIITAKDLENCQSFWLGNALRGEIKGKLLLG
;
A
#
# COMPACT_ATOMS: atom_id res chain seq x y z
N MET A 1 3.55 25.88 0.84
CA MET A 1 4.92 25.71 1.37
C MET A 1 5.50 24.45 0.75
N GLU A 2 6.65 24.54 0.11
CA GLU A 2 7.30 23.40 -0.54
C GLU A 2 7.77 22.38 0.51
N SER A 3 7.70 21.08 0.21
CA SER A 3 8.09 20.04 1.17
C SER A 3 9.61 20.03 1.34
N PRO A 4 10.16 20.02 2.57
CA PRO A 4 11.60 19.87 2.82
C PRO A 4 12.20 18.61 2.19
N LEU A 5 11.36 17.61 1.89
CA LEU A 5 11.74 16.39 1.19
C LEU A 5 12.23 16.62 -0.22
N ARG A 6 11.76 17.68 -0.90
CA ARG A 6 12.11 17.95 -2.30
C ARG A 6 13.61 18.06 -2.51
N ASN A 7 14.31 18.62 -1.53
CA ASN A 7 15.75 18.85 -1.59
C ASN A 7 16.58 17.58 -1.25
N HIS A 8 15.93 16.50 -0.83
CA HIS A 8 16.58 15.28 -0.32
C HIS A 8 16.06 14.02 -0.99
N ILE A 9 15.57 14.11 -2.23
CA ILE A 9 15.08 12.94 -2.96
C ILE A 9 16.28 12.11 -3.42
N PRO A 10 16.38 10.83 -3.02
CA PRO A 10 17.49 10.00 -3.43
C PRO A 10 17.54 9.84 -4.95
N LYS A 11 18.75 9.71 -5.50
CA LYS A 11 18.97 9.47 -6.92
C LYS A 11 18.16 8.25 -7.38
N ASN A 12 17.53 8.35 -8.55
CA ASN A 12 16.68 7.30 -9.14
C ASN A 12 15.42 6.95 -8.32
N CYS A 13 15.00 7.79 -7.37
CA CYS A 13 13.70 7.63 -6.72
C CYS A 13 12.58 7.74 -7.77
N ARG A 14 11.67 6.76 -7.76
CA ARG A 14 10.48 6.74 -8.62
C ARG A 14 9.23 6.67 -7.75
N LEU A 15 8.17 7.36 -8.17
CA LEU A 15 6.83 7.10 -7.66
C LEU A 15 6.30 5.82 -8.29
N ILE A 16 5.56 5.02 -7.52
CA ILE A 16 5.05 3.71 -7.92
C ILE A 16 3.54 3.67 -7.72
N GLU A 17 2.83 3.15 -8.71
CA GLU A 17 1.49 2.63 -8.57
C GLU A 17 1.44 1.16 -9.03
N THR A 18 0.72 0.33 -8.29
CA THR A 18 0.44 -1.05 -8.71
C THR A 18 -1.06 -1.26 -8.67
N LEU A 19 -1.63 -1.51 -9.84
CA LEU A 19 -3.06 -1.55 -10.08
C LEU A 19 -3.45 -2.85 -10.79
N ARG A 20 -4.72 -3.23 -10.61
CA ARG A 20 -5.34 -4.36 -11.30
C ARG A 20 -5.87 -3.87 -12.64
N ILE A 21 -5.45 -4.52 -13.73
CA ILE A 21 -6.14 -4.41 -15.03
C ILE A 21 -7.07 -5.60 -15.13
N ASP A 22 -8.35 -5.33 -15.34
CA ASP A 22 -9.40 -6.32 -15.47
C ASP A 22 -9.93 -6.30 -16.92
N PRO A 23 -10.11 -7.45 -17.59
CA PRO A 23 -10.52 -7.49 -19.00
C PRO A 23 -11.81 -6.72 -19.30
N GLN A 24 -12.75 -6.69 -18.36
CA GLN A 24 -14.05 -6.05 -18.53
C GLN A 24 -14.05 -4.60 -18.04
N ARG A 25 -13.28 -4.30 -17.00
CA ARG A 25 -13.32 -3.00 -16.29
C ARG A 25 -12.14 -2.08 -16.60
N GLY A 26 -11.11 -2.58 -17.28
CA GLY A 26 -9.84 -1.88 -17.47
C GLY A 26 -9.10 -1.67 -16.16
N ALA A 27 -8.47 -0.51 -15.99
CA ALA A 27 -7.72 -0.14 -14.80
C ALA A 27 -8.64 0.12 -13.59
N VAL A 28 -8.65 -0.82 -12.64
CA VAL A 28 -9.49 -0.74 -11.43
C VAL A 28 -8.99 0.37 -10.50
N ASP A 29 -9.93 1.14 -9.92
CA ASP A 29 -9.67 2.29 -9.03
C ASP A 29 -8.70 3.35 -9.61
N ILE A 30 -8.59 3.45 -10.95
CA ILE A 30 -7.57 4.27 -11.62
C ILE A 30 -7.55 5.72 -11.12
N LYS A 31 -8.72 6.34 -10.92
CA LYS A 31 -8.82 7.70 -10.38
C LYS A 31 -8.07 7.82 -9.05
N ARG A 32 -8.24 6.87 -8.12
CA ARG A 32 -7.59 6.91 -6.80
C ARG A 32 -6.08 6.68 -6.88
N HIS A 33 -5.64 5.81 -7.78
CA HIS A 33 -4.21 5.60 -8.05
C HIS A 33 -3.56 6.90 -8.56
N LEU A 34 -4.15 7.53 -9.58
CA LEU A 34 -3.62 8.77 -10.15
C LEU A 34 -3.75 9.96 -9.20
N ASP A 35 -4.80 10.03 -8.37
CA ASP A 35 -4.94 11.07 -7.35
C ASP A 35 -3.81 10.97 -6.32
N ARG A 36 -3.50 9.77 -5.82
CA ARG A 36 -2.40 9.57 -4.86
C ARG A 36 -1.03 9.86 -5.47
N MET A 37 -0.78 9.37 -6.68
CA MET A 37 0.48 9.63 -7.39
C MET A 37 0.67 11.13 -7.65
N CYS A 38 -0.39 11.83 -8.09
CA CYS A 38 -0.40 13.28 -8.29
C CYS A 38 -0.04 14.04 -7.00
N LEU A 39 -0.71 13.71 -5.88
CA LEU A 39 -0.42 14.34 -4.58
C LEU A 39 1.03 14.13 -4.14
N SER A 40 1.59 12.94 -4.39
CA SER A 40 2.99 12.65 -4.09
C SER A 40 3.92 13.42 -5.03
N ALA A 41 3.60 13.48 -6.32
CA ALA A 41 4.38 14.21 -7.31
C ALA A 41 4.43 15.70 -7.00
N GLN A 42 3.29 16.31 -6.67
CA GLN A 42 3.22 17.70 -6.22
C GLN A 42 4.06 17.92 -4.96
N LYS A 43 3.97 17.05 -3.96
CA LYS A 43 4.76 17.23 -2.72
C LYS A 43 6.27 17.07 -2.95
N LEU A 44 6.67 16.12 -3.80
CA LEU A 44 8.07 15.78 -4.05
C LEU A 44 8.66 16.48 -5.29
N GLY A 45 7.92 17.32 -6.00
CA GLY A 45 8.44 18.03 -7.18
C GLY A 45 8.70 17.11 -8.39
N PHE A 46 7.93 16.04 -8.55
CA PHE A 46 7.97 15.21 -9.76
C PHE A 46 7.04 15.83 -10.82
N VAL A 47 7.48 15.81 -12.09
CA VAL A 47 6.59 16.12 -13.22
C VAL A 47 5.52 15.02 -13.33
N PHE A 48 4.25 15.43 -13.38
CA PHE A 48 3.12 14.51 -13.46
C PHE A 48 2.13 14.95 -14.52
N GLN A 49 1.94 14.10 -15.53
CA GLN A 49 1.02 14.35 -16.65
C GLN A 49 -0.12 13.34 -16.64
N ARG A 50 -1.25 13.71 -16.02
CA ARG A 50 -2.40 12.80 -15.85
C ARG A 50 -2.93 12.25 -17.18
N GLY A 51 -3.10 13.10 -18.19
CA GLY A 51 -3.64 12.72 -19.49
C GLY A 51 -2.80 11.62 -20.14
N PHE A 52 -1.50 11.91 -20.31
CA PHE A 52 -0.53 10.97 -20.87
C PHE A 52 -0.48 9.60 -20.16
N ILE A 53 -0.50 9.60 -18.83
CA ILE A 53 -0.53 8.34 -18.05
C ILE A 53 -1.84 7.58 -18.27
N THR A 54 -2.97 8.30 -18.32
CA THR A 54 -4.29 7.69 -18.52
C THR A 54 -4.40 7.05 -19.89
N GLU A 55 -3.97 7.76 -20.94
CA GLU A 55 -3.92 7.25 -22.31
C GLU A 55 -3.08 5.97 -22.40
N LYS A 56 -1.85 5.98 -21.84
CA LYS A 56 -0.98 4.80 -21.80
C LYS A 56 -1.59 3.59 -21.08
N LEU A 57 -2.45 3.80 -20.08
CA LEU A 57 -3.13 2.70 -19.40
C LEU A 57 -4.35 2.18 -20.18
N GLN A 58 -5.02 3.04 -20.94
CA GLN A 58 -6.18 2.67 -21.76
C GLN A 58 -5.81 1.84 -23.02
N THR A 59 -4.56 1.95 -23.49
CA THR A 59 -4.05 1.13 -24.60
C THR A 59 -3.81 -0.32 -24.19
N ILE A 60 -3.79 -0.64 -22.89
CA ILE A 60 -3.59 -2.00 -22.40
C ILE A 60 -4.82 -2.86 -22.72
N LYS A 61 -4.66 -3.85 -23.60
CA LYS A 61 -5.68 -4.85 -23.93
C LYS A 61 -5.28 -6.21 -23.35
N THR A 62 -6.23 -6.92 -22.76
CA THR A 62 -5.97 -8.23 -22.11
C THR A 62 -7.23 -9.07 -22.03
N THR A 63 -7.06 -10.40 -22.09
CA THR A 63 -8.10 -11.39 -21.77
C THR A 63 -7.96 -11.96 -20.36
N LYS A 64 -6.85 -11.67 -19.68
CA LYS A 64 -6.57 -12.09 -18.30
C LYS A 64 -6.51 -10.88 -17.37
N VAL A 65 -6.72 -11.12 -16.07
CA VAL A 65 -6.45 -10.10 -15.05
C VAL A 65 -4.94 -9.90 -14.94
N LEU A 66 -4.48 -8.64 -15.01
CA LEU A 66 -3.07 -8.30 -14.93
C LEU A 66 -2.75 -7.51 -13.65
N ARG A 67 -1.55 -7.77 -13.12
CA ARG A 67 -0.83 -6.83 -12.27
C ARG A 67 -0.10 -5.84 -13.18
N CYS A 68 -0.50 -4.58 -13.13
CA CYS A 68 0.16 -3.48 -13.83
C CYS A 68 0.94 -2.64 -12.81
N ARG A 69 2.23 -2.42 -13.06
CA ARG A 69 3.09 -1.54 -12.27
C ARG A 69 3.46 -0.33 -13.11
N LEU A 70 2.96 0.83 -12.69
CA LEU A 70 3.25 2.14 -13.24
C LEU A 70 4.32 2.81 -12.38
N THR A 71 5.34 3.41 -13.01
CA THR A 71 6.27 4.30 -12.30
C THR A 71 6.56 5.57 -13.07
N ILE A 72 6.90 6.63 -12.34
CA ILE A 72 7.43 7.88 -12.89
C ILE A 72 8.69 8.30 -12.14
N ASP A 73 9.69 8.83 -12.85
CA ASP A 73 10.80 9.57 -12.23
C ASP A 73 10.46 11.06 -12.10
N GLN A 74 11.41 11.83 -11.55
CA GLN A 74 11.27 13.26 -11.32
C GLN A 74 10.99 14.06 -12.60
N ALA A 75 11.53 13.64 -13.75
CA ALA A 75 11.31 14.29 -15.05
C ALA A 75 9.96 13.90 -15.67
N GLY A 76 9.23 12.96 -15.06
CA GLY A 76 7.92 12.50 -15.52
C GLY A 76 8.01 11.38 -16.55
N ALA A 77 9.17 10.75 -16.74
CA ALA A 77 9.28 9.62 -17.66
C ALA A 77 8.51 8.41 -17.10
N VAL A 78 7.53 7.95 -17.88
CA VAL A 78 6.59 6.90 -17.51
C VAL A 78 7.11 5.53 -17.93
N GLU A 79 7.13 4.58 -17.00
CA GLU A 79 7.36 3.16 -17.27
C GLU A 79 6.17 2.34 -16.78
N ILE A 80 5.69 1.43 -17.62
CA ILE A 80 4.59 0.51 -17.30
C ILE A 80 5.03 -0.92 -17.59
N THR A 81 4.97 -1.78 -16.58
CA THR A 81 5.19 -3.22 -16.72
C THR A 81 3.95 -4.01 -16.33
N GLN A 82 3.76 -5.16 -16.96
CA GLN A 82 2.54 -5.97 -16.83
C GLN A 82 2.91 -7.44 -16.67
N ALA A 83 2.15 -8.14 -15.84
CA ALA A 83 2.21 -9.60 -15.72
C ALA A 83 0.83 -10.14 -15.36
N PRO A 84 0.48 -11.39 -15.72
CA PRO A 84 -0.71 -12.06 -15.21
C PRO A 84 -0.76 -11.99 -13.68
N LEU A 85 -1.92 -11.62 -13.12
CA LEU A 85 -2.09 -11.63 -11.68
C LEU A 85 -2.28 -13.07 -11.20
N ALA A 86 -1.29 -13.59 -10.47
CA ALA A 86 -1.42 -14.88 -9.81
C ALA A 86 -2.62 -14.90 -8.84
N PRO A 87 -3.34 -16.03 -8.71
CA PRO A 87 -4.42 -16.20 -7.74
C PRO A 87 -3.98 -15.74 -6.34
N THR A 88 -4.92 -15.14 -5.62
CA THR A 88 -4.68 -14.74 -4.23
C THR A 88 -5.27 -15.81 -3.33
N GLN A 89 -4.46 -16.36 -2.41
CA GLN A 89 -4.95 -17.29 -1.41
C GLN A 89 -6.00 -16.59 -0.52
N PRO A 90 -7.04 -17.31 -0.08
CA PRO A 90 -8.12 -16.72 0.71
C PRO A 90 -7.66 -16.25 2.10
N GLU A 91 -6.61 -16.89 2.64
CA GLU A 91 -6.00 -16.57 3.92
C GLU A 91 -4.47 -16.51 3.76
N TRP A 92 -3.83 -15.55 4.44
CA TRP A 92 -2.39 -15.35 4.49
C TRP A 92 -1.87 -15.61 5.90
N GLN A 93 -0.75 -16.33 5.99
CA GLN A 93 0.03 -16.42 7.22
C GLN A 93 0.83 -15.14 7.41
N VAL A 94 0.72 -14.53 8.59
CA VAL A 94 1.27 -13.20 8.86
C VAL A 94 2.20 -13.24 10.06
N ALA A 95 3.41 -12.71 9.90
CA ALA A 95 4.36 -12.49 10.97
C ALA A 95 4.47 -11.01 11.36
N ILE A 96 4.94 -10.75 12.58
CA ILE A 96 5.29 -9.39 13.02
C ILE A 96 6.78 -9.17 12.80
N SER A 97 7.14 -8.06 12.16
CA SER A 97 8.54 -7.69 12.00
C SER A 97 9.18 -7.35 13.34
N ALA A 98 10.42 -7.80 13.55
CA ALA A 98 11.26 -7.29 14.65
C ALA A 98 11.65 -5.82 14.43
N LYS A 99 11.73 -5.35 13.17
CA LYS A 99 11.99 -3.95 12.85
C LYS A 99 10.76 -3.09 13.21
N ARG A 100 11.01 -1.85 13.58
CA ARG A 100 9.98 -0.83 13.82
C ARG A 100 10.03 0.25 12.76
N LEU A 101 8.87 0.72 12.31
CA LEU A 101 8.78 1.92 11.49
C LEU A 101 8.94 3.16 12.37
N THR A 102 9.35 4.26 11.76
CA THR A 102 9.39 5.56 12.42
C THR A 102 8.16 6.36 11.98
N SER A 103 7.22 6.63 12.88
CA SER A 103 5.91 7.20 12.54
C SER A 103 5.97 8.57 11.84
N TYR A 104 7.05 9.31 12.06
CA TYR A 104 7.33 10.59 11.44
C TYR A 104 8.22 10.50 10.20
N ASP A 105 8.61 9.29 9.76
CA ASP A 105 9.32 9.11 8.49
C ASP A 105 8.42 9.58 7.34
N PRO A 106 8.83 10.64 6.63
CA PRO A 106 8.04 11.21 5.56
C PRO A 106 7.82 10.23 4.39
N TRP A 107 8.72 9.30 4.14
CA TRP A 107 8.65 8.38 3.00
C TRP A 107 7.49 7.39 3.12
N LEU A 108 7.06 7.05 4.34
CA LEU A 108 5.94 6.14 4.59
C LEU A 108 4.61 6.66 3.99
N ARG A 109 4.52 7.97 3.73
CA ARG A 109 3.30 8.61 3.16
C ARG A 109 3.26 8.57 1.64
N HIS A 110 4.36 8.15 1.00
CA HIS A 110 4.54 8.18 -0.44
C HIS A 110 4.89 6.78 -0.97
N LYS A 111 4.16 6.33 -2.00
CA LYS A 111 4.47 5.03 -2.61
C LYS A 111 5.63 5.19 -3.58
N THR A 112 6.84 4.99 -3.09
CA THR A 112 8.08 5.22 -3.85
C THR A 112 8.96 3.97 -3.92
N THR A 113 10.07 4.05 -4.66
CA THR A 113 11.17 3.08 -4.60
C THR A 113 12.04 3.21 -3.34
N GLN A 114 11.86 4.26 -2.52
CA GLN A 114 12.49 4.39 -1.20
C GLN A 114 11.73 3.57 -0.18
N ARG A 115 11.97 2.26 -0.20
CA ARG A 115 11.21 1.27 0.59
C ARG A 115 12.08 0.14 1.12
N GLN A 116 13.37 0.40 1.35
CA GLN A 116 14.37 -0.60 1.73
C GLN A 116 13.93 -1.46 2.92
N ILE A 117 13.36 -0.85 3.97
CA ILE A 117 12.86 -1.60 5.13
C ILE A 117 11.82 -2.67 4.78
N TYR A 118 10.96 -2.38 3.80
CA TYR A 118 9.94 -3.33 3.33
C TYR A 118 10.53 -4.37 2.39
N ASP A 119 11.50 -3.98 1.55
CA ASP A 119 12.15 -4.89 0.61
C ASP A 119 13.04 -5.89 1.34
N ASP A 120 13.79 -5.45 2.36
CA ASP A 120 14.53 -6.33 3.28
C ASP A 120 13.60 -7.33 3.96
N ALA A 121 12.47 -6.86 4.50
CA ALA A 121 11.52 -7.71 5.20
C ALA A 121 10.88 -8.74 4.25
N ARG A 122 10.55 -8.33 3.02
CA ARG A 122 10.06 -9.23 1.97
C ARG A 122 11.09 -10.29 1.59
N ALA A 123 12.36 -9.92 1.46
CA ALA A 123 13.44 -10.84 1.11
C ALA A 123 13.71 -11.84 2.25
N ALA A 124 13.50 -11.43 3.50
CA ALA A 124 13.69 -12.27 4.69
C ALA A 124 12.43 -13.07 5.11
N LEU A 125 11.35 -13.06 4.33
CA LEU A 125 10.14 -13.82 4.66
C LEU A 125 10.42 -15.33 4.69
N PRO A 126 10.09 -16.03 5.79
CA PRO A 126 10.09 -17.49 5.79
C PRO A 126 9.12 -18.04 4.73
N PRO A 127 9.38 -19.23 4.15
CA PRO A 127 8.54 -19.79 3.07
C PRO A 127 7.05 -19.95 3.40
N HIS A 128 6.71 -20.08 4.69
CA HIS A 128 5.34 -20.25 5.16
C HIS A 128 4.67 -18.93 5.56
N ILE A 129 5.34 -17.78 5.41
CA ILE A 129 4.80 -16.45 5.71
C ILE A 129 4.50 -15.71 4.40
N ASP A 130 3.25 -15.28 4.25
CA ASP A 130 2.81 -14.55 3.06
C ASP A 130 3.07 -13.04 3.18
N GLU A 131 2.95 -12.50 4.41
CA GLU A 131 3.06 -11.07 4.70
C GLU A 131 3.69 -10.81 6.08
N MET A 132 4.41 -9.69 6.20
CA MET A 132 4.95 -9.23 7.47
C MET A 132 4.41 -7.84 7.79
N ILE A 133 3.89 -7.67 9.00
CA ILE A 133 3.35 -6.40 9.50
C ILE A 133 4.34 -5.70 10.43
N PHE A 134 4.23 -4.37 10.47
CA PHE A 134 5.11 -3.53 11.26
C PHE A 134 4.35 -2.75 12.32
N PHE A 135 5.01 -2.60 13.46
CA PHE A 135 4.69 -1.60 14.47
C PHE A 135 5.65 -0.42 14.35
N ASN A 136 5.24 0.74 14.83
CA ASN A 136 6.13 1.90 14.94
C ASN A 136 6.87 1.96 16.29
N GLU A 137 7.67 3.01 16.49
CA GLU A 137 8.42 3.26 17.72
C GLU A 137 7.56 3.40 18.98
N LYS A 138 6.24 3.61 18.84
CA LYS A 138 5.25 3.72 19.93
C LYS A 138 4.46 2.43 20.14
N ASN A 139 4.85 1.32 19.50
CA ASN A 139 4.12 0.06 19.49
C ASN A 139 2.67 0.20 18.99
N HIS A 140 2.45 1.09 18.01
CA HIS A 140 1.20 1.13 17.25
C HIS A 140 1.37 0.39 15.93
N LEU A 141 0.39 -0.43 15.58
CA LEU A 141 0.34 -1.14 14.31
C LEU A 141 0.28 -0.13 13.16
N CYS A 142 1.02 -0.42 12.08
CA CYS A 142 1.16 0.47 10.93
C CYS A 142 0.54 -0.14 9.67
N GLU A 143 1.24 -1.08 9.05
CA GLU A 143 0.89 -1.72 7.80
C GLU A 143 1.75 -2.96 7.54
N GLY A 144 1.45 -3.69 6.47
CA GLY A 144 2.28 -4.77 5.93
C GLY A 144 3.29 -4.27 4.90
N THR A 145 4.13 -5.17 4.37
CA THR A 145 5.12 -4.80 3.35
C THR A 145 4.49 -4.30 2.04
N ILE A 146 3.30 -4.81 1.69
CA ILE A 146 2.57 -4.44 0.47
C ILE A 146 1.07 -4.24 0.71
N THR A 147 0.63 -4.19 1.96
CA THR A 147 -0.79 -4.14 2.36
C THR A 147 -1.03 -3.13 3.47
N ASN A 148 -2.24 -2.57 3.53
CA ASN A 148 -2.74 -1.96 4.77
C ASN A 148 -3.46 -3.02 5.62
N VAL A 149 -3.60 -2.74 6.91
CA VAL A 149 -4.28 -3.60 7.89
C VAL A 149 -5.69 -3.10 8.20
N PHE A 150 -6.62 -4.02 8.39
CA PHE A 150 -7.99 -3.80 8.87
C PHE A 150 -8.30 -4.81 9.98
N LEU A 151 -8.78 -4.33 11.13
CA LEU A 151 -9.22 -5.16 12.25
C LEU A 151 -10.70 -4.96 12.51
N GLN A 152 -11.40 -6.05 12.80
CA GLN A 152 -12.69 -5.99 13.47
C GLN A 152 -12.46 -6.18 14.96
N LEU A 153 -12.80 -5.18 15.76
CA LEU A 153 -12.72 -5.28 17.23
C LEU A 153 -13.87 -6.14 17.76
N LYS A 154 -13.79 -6.62 19.01
CA LYS A 154 -14.89 -7.37 19.66
C LYS A 154 -16.19 -6.58 19.75
N THR A 155 -16.13 -5.26 19.67
CA THR A 155 -17.30 -4.37 19.57
C THR A 155 -18.02 -4.44 18.22
N GLY A 156 -17.46 -5.16 17.24
CA GLY A 156 -17.92 -5.19 15.84
C GLY A 156 -17.38 -4.04 14.98
N GLU A 157 -16.72 -3.05 15.58
CA GLU A 157 -16.14 -1.90 14.87
C GLU A 157 -14.97 -2.33 13.98
N TRP A 158 -15.00 -1.91 12.71
CA TRP A 158 -13.89 -2.07 11.77
C TRP A 158 -12.95 -0.86 11.80
N VAL A 159 -11.67 -1.13 12.06
CA VAL A 159 -10.64 -0.11 12.22
C VAL A 159 -9.41 -0.37 11.36
N THR A 160 -8.69 0.69 11.02
CA THR A 160 -7.39 0.64 10.32
C THR A 160 -6.45 1.66 10.97
N PRO A 161 -5.13 1.44 10.98
CA PRO A 161 -4.19 2.42 11.53
C PRO A 161 -4.36 3.82 10.91
N PRO A 162 -4.26 4.90 11.70
CA PRO A 162 -4.21 6.25 11.17
C PRO A 162 -2.89 6.46 10.44
N ILE A 163 -2.85 7.41 9.50
CA ILE A 163 -1.60 7.76 8.79
C ILE A 163 -0.52 8.23 9.77
N SER A 164 -0.90 8.81 10.91
CA SER A 164 0.00 9.20 11.99
C SER A 164 0.70 8.03 12.68
N SER A 165 0.27 6.78 12.47
CA SER A 165 1.04 5.61 12.90
C SER A 165 2.28 5.39 12.03
N GLY A 166 2.35 5.95 10.83
CA GLY A 166 3.43 5.68 9.87
C GLY A 166 3.01 4.59 8.88
N CYS A 167 1.98 4.86 8.08
CA CYS A 167 1.54 3.96 7.03
C CYS A 167 1.16 4.69 5.75
N LEU A 168 1.21 3.96 4.63
CA LEU A 168 0.85 4.46 3.33
C LEU A 168 -0.66 4.71 3.26
N PRO A 169 -1.12 5.85 2.70
CA PRO A 169 -2.53 6.04 2.34
C PRO A 169 -2.89 5.14 1.14
N GLY A 170 -3.13 3.86 1.40
CA GLY A 170 -3.49 2.88 0.39
C GLY A 170 -4.77 3.20 -0.35
N VAL A 171 -4.84 2.86 -1.64
CA VAL A 171 -6.05 3.07 -2.45
C VAL A 171 -7.24 2.25 -1.93
N LEU A 172 -7.04 0.98 -1.58
CA LEU A 172 -8.07 0.15 -0.95
C LEU A 172 -8.52 0.76 0.39
N ARG A 173 -7.56 1.14 1.25
CA ARG A 173 -7.81 1.79 2.53
C ARG A 173 -8.65 3.06 2.36
N ALA A 174 -8.27 3.95 1.44
CA ALA A 174 -8.99 5.17 1.13
C ALA A 174 -10.41 4.89 0.65
N ARG A 175 -10.63 3.86 -0.17
CA ARG A 175 -11.97 3.44 -0.61
C ARG A 175 -12.83 2.97 0.57
N LYS A 176 -12.29 2.13 1.46
CA LYS A 176 -13.04 1.63 2.63
C LYS A 176 -13.39 2.74 3.61
N LEU A 177 -12.46 3.67 3.87
CA LEU A 177 -12.71 4.86 4.69
C LEU A 177 -13.81 5.74 4.08
N ALA A 178 -13.74 6.04 2.78
CA ALA A 178 -14.74 6.86 2.11
C ALA A 178 -16.14 6.24 2.10
N LYS A 179 -16.24 4.91 2.19
CA LYS A 179 -17.51 4.17 2.30
C LYS A 179 -17.99 3.97 3.74
N GLY A 180 -17.27 4.49 4.74
CA GLY A 180 -17.58 4.25 6.16
C GLY A 180 -17.42 2.81 6.62
N GLN A 181 -16.77 1.95 5.82
CA GLN A 181 -16.59 0.53 6.12
C GLN A 181 -15.53 0.27 7.20
N VAL A 182 -14.61 1.23 7.38
CA VAL A 182 -13.56 1.20 8.42
C VAL A 182 -13.39 2.61 8.97
N ARG A 183 -12.90 2.74 10.20
CA ARG A 183 -12.50 4.01 10.81
C ARG A 183 -11.00 4.02 11.12
N ALA A 184 -10.38 5.20 11.10
CA ALA A 184 -8.99 5.34 11.51
C ALA A 184 -8.92 5.33 13.05
N LYS A 185 -8.13 4.41 13.61
CA LYS A 185 -7.93 4.28 15.06
C LYS A 185 -6.53 3.75 15.35
N ILE A 186 -5.88 4.26 16.40
CA ILE A 186 -4.63 3.66 16.88
C ILE A 186 -4.92 2.21 17.28
N ILE A 187 -4.07 1.30 16.82
CA ILE A 187 -4.20 -0.14 17.07
C ILE A 187 -2.94 -0.59 17.80
N THR A 188 -3.11 -1.19 18.96
CA THR A 188 -2.04 -1.75 19.79
C THR A 188 -1.85 -3.25 19.52
N ALA A 189 -0.78 -3.85 20.06
CA ALA A 189 -0.60 -5.30 20.02
C ALA A 189 -1.77 -6.04 20.70
N LYS A 190 -2.27 -5.50 21.83
CA LYS A 190 -3.43 -6.05 22.53
C LYS A 190 -4.70 -6.01 21.69
N ASP A 191 -4.92 -4.95 20.91
CA ASP A 191 -6.07 -4.88 19.99
C ASP A 191 -5.97 -5.93 18.90
N LEU A 192 -4.76 -6.15 18.38
CA LEU A 192 -4.50 -7.17 17.36
C LEU A 192 -4.72 -8.59 17.90
N GLU A 193 -4.20 -8.89 19.08
CA GLU A 193 -4.40 -10.19 19.76
C GLU A 193 -5.87 -10.47 20.09
N ASN A 194 -6.62 -9.42 20.46
CA ASN A 194 -8.01 -9.54 20.89
C ASN A 194 -9.02 -9.25 19.78
N CYS A 195 -8.59 -9.03 18.54
CA CYS A 195 -9.51 -8.73 17.45
C CYS A 195 -10.43 -9.93 17.14
N GLN A 196 -11.64 -9.64 16.67
CA GLN A 196 -12.55 -10.66 16.16
C GLN A 196 -12.12 -11.16 14.79
N SER A 197 -11.59 -10.26 13.96
CA SER A 197 -11.07 -10.58 12.62
C SER A 197 -9.89 -9.70 12.28
N PHE A 198 -8.89 -10.29 11.64
CA PHE A 198 -7.72 -9.60 11.10
C PHE A 198 -7.67 -9.77 9.58
N TRP A 199 -7.60 -8.65 8.87
CA TRP A 199 -7.55 -8.60 7.42
C TRP A 199 -6.43 -7.67 6.96
N LEU A 200 -5.90 -7.99 5.80
CA LEU A 200 -4.90 -7.22 5.07
C LEU A 200 -5.46 -6.88 3.70
N GLY A 201 -4.92 -5.87 3.03
CA GLY A 201 -5.27 -5.68 1.64
C GLY A 201 -4.58 -4.56 0.92
N ASN A 202 -4.71 -4.60 -0.40
CA ASN A 202 -4.29 -3.54 -1.31
C ASN A 202 -5.22 -3.49 -2.53
N ALA A 203 -5.05 -2.47 -3.38
CA ALA A 203 -5.93 -2.28 -4.54
C ALA A 203 -5.75 -3.34 -5.63
N LEU A 204 -4.62 -4.05 -5.65
CA LEU A 204 -4.36 -5.11 -6.63
C LEU A 204 -5.15 -6.38 -6.30
N ARG A 205 -5.09 -6.82 -5.04
CA ARG A 205 -5.61 -8.12 -4.58
C ARG A 205 -6.94 -8.03 -3.83
N GLY A 206 -7.33 -6.83 -3.38
CA GLY A 206 -8.49 -6.68 -2.50
C GLY A 206 -8.13 -7.02 -1.06
N GLU A 207 -9.14 -7.49 -0.31
CA GLU A 207 -9.02 -7.88 1.09
C GLU A 207 -8.68 -9.36 1.20
N ILE A 208 -7.81 -9.69 2.13
CA ILE A 208 -7.25 -11.02 2.36
C ILE A 208 -7.31 -11.27 3.86
N LYS A 209 -7.83 -12.41 4.27
CA LYS A 209 -7.89 -12.75 5.69
C LYS A 209 -6.46 -13.00 6.19
N GLY A 210 -6.09 -12.40 7.32
CA GLY A 210 -4.81 -12.61 7.95
C GLY A 210 -4.92 -13.61 9.09
N LYS A 211 -4.00 -14.57 9.14
CA LYS A 211 -3.77 -15.42 10.30
C LYS A 211 -2.44 -15.03 10.93
N LEU A 212 -2.50 -14.39 12.08
CA LEU A 212 -1.30 -14.00 12.82
C LEU A 212 -0.66 -15.26 13.42
N LEU A 213 0.61 -15.49 13.10
CA LEU A 213 1.40 -16.51 13.77
C LEU A 213 2.02 -15.89 15.02
N LEU A 214 1.50 -16.30 16.17
CA LEU A 214 2.12 -16.02 17.46
C LEU A 214 3.34 -16.94 17.56
N GLY A 215 4.52 -16.33 17.60
CA GLY A 215 5.77 -17.03 17.91
C GLY A 215 5.89 -17.29 19.40
#